data_AF-A0A2N5RHL2-F1
#
_entry.id   AF-A0A2N5RHL2-F1
#
_cell.length_a   1.000
_cell.length_b   1.000
_cell.length_c   1.000
_cell.angle_alpha   90.00
_cell.angle_beta   90.00
_cell.angle_gamma   90.00
#
_symmetry.space_group_name_H-M   'P 1'
#
loop_
_entity.id
_entity.type
_entity.pdbx_description
1 polymer ?
#
loop_
_entity_poly.entity_id
_entity_poly.type
_entity_poly.pdbx_seq_one_letter_code
_entity_poly.pdbx_strand_id
1 'polypeptide(L)'
;MENPVKTLKKVISCGVDGVLLSPGIAKLTEHLFEGKNVPDRILTIDFPVGSSTPGKFEKVFAHKLISSVEQAVKKAVDDVKVLFPWRLEKSTRSEVVQVIVETIEECERWDMPLMVEPVLWGDNSSGKSDSDLIESPARIAVEMEADILKIQFLGEDRLSRIIHRFHVPVFMLGGPKSDDLKQILKTVQESMKSDAKRVIFGRNVCQRENMEEVLTALKSIIHDGLKYEEIVQRYDL
;
A
#
# COMPACT_ATOMS: atom_id res chain seq x y z
N MET A 1 -0.59 -12.65 -10.52
CA MET A 1 0.81 -12.47 -10.96
C MET A 1 1.39 -13.85 -11.10
N GLU A 2 1.74 -14.26 -12.32
CA GLU A 2 2.09 -15.65 -12.61
C GLU A 2 3.51 -16.01 -12.14
N ASN A 3 4.47 -15.08 -12.23
CA ASN A 3 5.84 -15.29 -11.75
C ASN A 3 6.31 -14.12 -10.85
N PRO A 4 6.07 -14.21 -9.54
CA PRO A 4 6.36 -13.11 -8.62
C PRO A 4 7.85 -12.78 -8.49
N VAL A 5 8.73 -13.79 -8.55
CA VAL A 5 10.19 -13.60 -8.45
C VAL A 5 10.73 -12.84 -9.66
N LYS A 6 10.30 -13.24 -10.88
CA LYS A 6 10.69 -12.55 -12.12
C LYS A 6 10.21 -11.10 -12.13
N THR A 7 8.96 -10.87 -11.73
CA THR A 7 8.40 -9.51 -11.64
C THR A 7 9.17 -8.67 -10.64
N LEU A 8 9.45 -9.18 -9.44
CA LEU A 8 10.20 -8.43 -8.44
C LEU A 8 11.61 -8.07 -8.91
N LYS A 9 12.33 -9.02 -9.52
CA LYS A 9 13.67 -8.75 -10.09
C LYS A 9 13.63 -7.61 -11.11
N LYS A 10 12.62 -7.58 -11.98
CA LYS A 10 12.41 -6.52 -12.97
C LYS A 10 12.09 -5.17 -12.32
N VAL A 11 11.23 -5.16 -11.31
CA VAL A 11 10.89 -3.92 -10.58
C VAL A 11 12.11 -3.35 -9.86
N ILE A 12 12.91 -4.19 -9.19
CA ILE A 12 14.14 -3.77 -8.51
C ILE A 12 15.15 -3.21 -9.51
N SER A 13 15.33 -3.84 -10.68
CA SER A 13 16.25 -3.32 -11.71
C SER A 13 15.84 -1.97 -12.29
N CYS A 14 14.56 -1.58 -12.14
CA CYS A 14 14.08 -0.27 -12.53
C CYS A 14 14.40 0.82 -11.49
N GLY A 15 15.00 0.49 -10.35
CA GLY A 15 15.39 1.44 -9.31
C GLY A 15 14.18 2.06 -8.62
N VAL A 16 13.28 1.23 -8.09
CA VAL A 16 12.23 1.68 -7.16
C VAL A 16 12.83 1.99 -5.79
N ASP A 17 12.20 2.86 -5.01
CA ASP A 17 12.68 3.17 -3.65
C ASP A 17 12.36 2.06 -2.65
N GLY A 18 11.29 1.30 -2.88
CA GLY A 18 10.81 0.29 -1.94
C GLY A 18 9.86 -0.72 -2.58
N VAL A 19 9.69 -1.86 -1.91
CA VAL A 19 8.79 -2.95 -2.34
C VAL A 19 7.97 -3.48 -1.17
N LEU A 20 6.67 -3.68 -1.41
CA LEU A 20 5.75 -4.29 -0.44
C LEU A 20 5.51 -5.76 -0.79
N LEU A 21 5.89 -6.64 0.12
CA LEU A 21 5.99 -8.09 -0.10
C LEU A 21 5.15 -8.86 0.91
N SER A 22 4.67 -10.03 0.51
CA SER A 22 4.18 -11.04 1.46
C SER A 22 5.35 -11.89 2.00
N PRO A 23 5.20 -12.55 3.16
CA PRO A 23 6.29 -13.30 3.79
C PRO A 23 6.87 -14.41 2.91
N GLY A 24 6.01 -15.07 2.13
CA GLY A 24 6.44 -16.11 1.18
C GLY A 24 7.31 -15.54 0.06
N ILE A 25 6.93 -14.40 -0.52
CA ILE A 25 7.76 -13.76 -1.56
C ILE A 25 9.05 -13.23 -0.95
N ALA A 26 9.00 -12.55 0.18
CA ALA A 26 10.18 -12.04 0.88
C ALA A 26 11.21 -13.15 1.16
N LYS A 27 10.76 -14.35 1.54
CA LYS A 27 11.64 -15.52 1.72
C LYS A 27 12.28 -16.00 0.41
N LEU A 28 11.52 -16.05 -0.69
CA LEU A 28 12.02 -16.55 -1.98
C LEU A 28 13.00 -15.58 -2.65
N THR A 29 12.94 -14.30 -2.28
CA THR A 29 13.65 -13.22 -2.97
C THR A 29 14.68 -12.52 -2.09
N GLU A 30 15.07 -13.13 -0.97
CA GLU A 30 16.00 -12.55 0.00
C GLU A 30 17.33 -12.13 -0.65
N HIS A 31 17.87 -12.97 -1.53
CA HIS A 31 19.07 -12.72 -2.33
C HIS A 31 19.00 -11.47 -3.24
N LEU A 32 17.82 -10.91 -3.51
CA LEU A 32 17.67 -9.69 -4.31
C LEU A 32 17.94 -8.42 -3.49
N PHE A 33 18.05 -8.54 -2.16
CA PHE A 33 18.26 -7.43 -1.23
C PHE A 33 19.65 -7.47 -0.59
N GLU A 34 20.60 -8.15 -1.24
CA GLU A 34 21.99 -8.17 -0.83
C GLU A 34 22.76 -7.02 -1.50
N GLY A 35 23.54 -6.28 -0.72
CA GLY A 35 24.44 -5.24 -1.22
C GLY A 35 24.03 -3.81 -0.88
N LYS A 36 24.67 -2.84 -1.55
CA LYS A 36 24.41 -1.41 -1.36
C LYS A 36 23.34 -0.94 -2.35
N ASN A 37 22.52 0.03 -1.95
CA ASN A 37 21.45 0.62 -2.77
C ASN A 37 20.33 -0.36 -3.16
N VAL A 38 20.02 -1.30 -2.25
CA VAL A 38 18.81 -2.14 -2.38
C VAL A 38 17.59 -1.34 -1.92
N PRO A 39 16.40 -1.59 -2.49
CA PRO A 39 15.20 -0.85 -2.11
C PRO A 39 14.69 -1.23 -0.72
N ASP A 40 13.98 -0.31 -0.08
CA ASP A 40 13.27 -0.52 1.18
C ASP A 40 12.32 -1.72 1.05
N ARG A 41 12.13 -2.46 2.14
CA ARG A 41 11.32 -3.66 2.21
C ARG A 41 10.20 -3.47 3.22
N ILE A 42 8.98 -3.50 2.70
CA ILE A 42 7.76 -3.45 3.48
C ILE A 42 7.16 -4.85 3.53
N LEU A 43 6.88 -5.37 4.73
CA LEU A 43 6.26 -6.68 4.88
C LEU A 43 4.79 -6.57 5.24
N THR A 44 3.88 -7.04 4.38
CA THR A 44 2.50 -7.26 4.81
C THR A 44 2.47 -8.50 5.70
N ILE A 45 2.09 -8.35 6.96
CA ILE A 45 2.14 -9.43 7.96
C ILE A 45 0.76 -10.00 8.29
N ASP A 46 -0.29 -9.46 7.69
CA ASP A 46 -1.68 -9.85 7.87
C ASP A 46 -2.30 -10.44 6.60
N PHE A 47 -3.42 -11.14 6.77
CA PHE A 47 -4.18 -11.71 5.68
C PHE A 47 -5.69 -11.68 5.98
N PRO A 48 -6.49 -10.98 5.15
CA PRO A 48 -7.94 -11.00 5.21
C PRO A 48 -8.46 -12.25 4.49
N VAL A 49 -9.16 -13.13 5.20
CA VAL A 49 -9.75 -14.34 4.64
C VAL A 49 -11.12 -13.98 4.05
N GLY A 50 -11.21 -14.03 2.73
CA GLY A 50 -12.38 -13.56 1.98
C GLY A 50 -13.13 -14.61 1.16
N SER A 51 -12.71 -15.87 1.18
CA SER A 51 -13.32 -16.95 0.40
C SER A 51 -12.83 -18.31 0.88
N SER A 52 -13.70 -19.33 0.81
CA SER A 52 -13.31 -20.74 0.95
C SER A 52 -12.88 -21.37 -0.38
N THR A 53 -13.16 -20.70 -1.50
CA THR A 53 -12.80 -21.15 -2.85
C THR A 53 -11.52 -20.46 -3.33
N PRO A 54 -10.45 -21.21 -3.65
CA PRO A 54 -9.23 -20.65 -4.21
C PRO A 54 -9.49 -19.79 -5.44
N GLY A 55 -8.89 -18.60 -5.49
CA GLY A 55 -9.01 -17.67 -6.62
C GLY A 55 -10.30 -16.87 -6.68
N LYS A 56 -11.26 -17.11 -5.78
CA LYS A 56 -12.44 -16.25 -5.60
C LYS A 56 -12.26 -15.37 -4.36
N PHE A 57 -12.83 -14.18 -4.41
CA PHE A 57 -12.96 -13.30 -3.26
C PHE A 57 -14.43 -12.91 -3.15
N GLU A 58 -15.05 -13.24 -2.02
CA GLU A 58 -16.46 -12.98 -1.75
C GLU A 58 -16.55 -11.86 -0.72
N LYS A 59 -16.51 -12.21 0.57
CA LYS A 59 -16.58 -11.27 1.69
C LYS A 59 -15.55 -11.67 2.75
N VAL A 60 -14.88 -10.68 3.32
CA VAL A 60 -13.96 -10.92 4.45
C VAL A 60 -14.74 -11.43 5.65
N PHE A 61 -14.45 -12.65 6.09
CA PHE A 61 -15.08 -13.28 7.25
C PHE A 61 -14.10 -13.53 8.41
N ALA A 62 -12.79 -13.51 8.16
CA ALA A 62 -11.76 -13.59 9.19
C ALA A 62 -10.54 -12.75 8.81
N HIS A 63 -9.70 -12.42 9.78
CA HIS A 63 -8.46 -11.65 9.58
C HIS A 63 -7.37 -12.21 10.48
N LYS A 64 -6.24 -12.63 9.90
CA LYS A 64 -5.18 -13.30 10.66
C LYS A 64 -3.81 -12.68 10.40
N LEU A 65 -2.94 -12.73 11.40
CA LEU A 65 -1.51 -12.59 11.18
C LEU A 65 -0.97 -13.82 10.46
N ILE A 66 -0.12 -13.58 9.46
CA ILE A 66 0.61 -14.57 8.68
C ILE A 66 2.13 -14.46 8.86
N SER A 67 2.58 -13.44 9.60
CA SER A 67 3.94 -13.27 10.08
C SER A 67 3.94 -12.52 11.40
N SER A 68 5.02 -12.61 12.17
CA SER A 68 5.23 -11.78 13.36
C SER A 68 6.19 -10.63 13.05
N VAL A 69 6.13 -9.59 13.87
CA VAL A 69 7.11 -8.49 13.84
C VAL A 69 8.53 -9.02 14.05
N GLU A 70 8.74 -9.97 14.96
CA GLU A 70 10.05 -10.61 15.14
C GLU A 70 10.59 -11.24 13.84
N GLN A 71 9.74 -11.90 13.05
CA GLN A 71 10.15 -12.47 11.76
C GLN A 71 10.47 -11.38 10.74
N ALA A 72 9.78 -10.23 10.80
CA ALA A 72 10.07 -9.06 9.99
C ALA A 72 11.47 -8.51 10.34
N VAL A 73 11.77 -8.31 11.62
CA VAL A 73 13.08 -7.89 12.12
C VAL A 73 14.18 -8.85 11.70
N LYS A 74 13.98 -10.17 11.87
CA LYS A 74 14.95 -11.21 11.44
C LYS A 74 15.23 -11.17 9.94
N LYS A 75 14.31 -10.65 9.15
CA LYS A 75 14.45 -10.49 7.70
C LYS A 75 15.06 -9.15 7.33
N ALA A 76 15.37 -8.27 8.27
CA ALA A 76 15.83 -6.91 8.02
C ALA A 76 14.90 -6.19 7.03
N VAL A 77 13.59 -6.19 7.32
CA VAL A 77 12.62 -5.34 6.62
C VAL A 77 12.54 -3.99 7.34
N ASP A 78 12.18 -2.95 6.61
CA ASP A 78 12.21 -1.56 7.08
C ASP A 78 10.92 -1.15 7.78
N ASP A 79 9.78 -1.70 7.36
CA ASP A 79 8.49 -1.51 8.02
C ASP A 79 7.55 -2.72 7.81
N VAL A 80 6.58 -2.85 8.71
CA VAL A 80 5.49 -3.84 8.58
C VAL A 80 4.18 -3.15 8.28
N LYS A 81 3.31 -3.88 7.59
CA LYS A 81 2.03 -3.37 7.14
C LYS A 81 0.89 -4.30 7.52
N VAL A 82 -0.23 -3.72 7.94
CA VAL A 82 -1.51 -4.40 8.17
C VAL A 82 -2.67 -3.70 7.46
N LEU A 83 -3.69 -4.45 7.03
CA LEU A 83 -4.95 -3.90 6.54
C LEU A 83 -5.85 -3.52 7.71
N PHE A 84 -6.61 -2.46 7.52
CA PHE A 84 -7.71 -2.09 8.39
C PHE A 84 -9.02 -2.02 7.59
N PRO A 85 -9.61 -3.17 7.22
CA PRO A 85 -10.86 -3.19 6.46
C PRO A 85 -12.06 -2.77 7.32
N TRP A 86 -12.89 -1.92 6.74
CA TRP A 86 -14.15 -1.44 7.30
C TRP A 86 -15.35 -1.94 6.50
N ARG A 87 -16.56 -1.69 7.05
CA ARG A 87 -17.85 -2.19 6.55
C ARG A 87 -18.04 -3.71 6.67
N LEU A 88 -17.21 -4.35 7.50
CA LEU A 88 -17.31 -5.78 7.83
C LEU A 88 -18.38 -6.03 8.90
N GLU A 89 -18.71 -7.31 9.11
CA GLU A 89 -19.54 -7.72 10.24
C GLU A 89 -18.88 -7.36 11.57
N LYS A 90 -19.69 -7.14 12.62
CA LYS A 90 -19.19 -6.63 13.91
C LYS A 90 -18.12 -7.54 14.52
N SER A 91 -18.32 -8.87 14.44
CA SER A 91 -17.36 -9.88 14.93
C SER A 91 -16.04 -9.79 14.16
N THR A 92 -16.09 -9.83 12.83
CA THR A 92 -14.89 -9.72 11.98
C THR A 92 -14.18 -8.37 12.17
N ARG A 93 -14.91 -7.26 12.31
CA ARG A 93 -14.33 -5.94 12.61
C ARG A 93 -13.62 -5.94 13.97
N SER A 94 -14.19 -6.61 14.97
CA SER A 94 -13.54 -6.75 16.28
C SER A 94 -12.23 -7.53 16.18
N GLU A 95 -12.21 -8.61 15.38
CA GLU A 95 -11.00 -9.39 15.12
C GLU A 95 -9.92 -8.57 14.41
N VAL A 96 -10.30 -7.76 13.41
CA VAL A 96 -9.37 -6.85 12.71
C VAL A 96 -8.72 -5.88 13.70
N VAL A 97 -9.51 -5.25 14.56
CA VAL A 97 -8.99 -4.30 15.57
C VAL A 97 -8.03 -5.02 16.52
N GLN A 98 -8.37 -6.24 16.95
CA GLN A 98 -7.50 -7.04 17.81
C GLN A 98 -6.15 -7.35 17.12
N VAL A 99 -6.15 -7.76 15.85
CA VAL A 99 -4.93 -8.00 15.08
C VAL A 99 -4.04 -6.75 15.01
N ILE A 100 -4.64 -5.56 14.84
CA ILE A 100 -3.90 -4.30 14.79
C ILE A 100 -3.30 -3.98 16.17
N VAL A 101 -4.08 -4.08 17.25
CA VAL A 101 -3.59 -3.86 18.63
C VAL A 101 -2.43 -4.80 18.98
N GLU A 102 -2.57 -6.09 18.70
CA GLU A 102 -1.49 -7.07 18.90
C GLU A 102 -0.24 -6.73 18.07
N THR A 103 -0.42 -6.18 16.87
CA THR A 103 0.70 -5.75 16.03
C THR A 103 1.40 -4.52 16.61
N ILE A 104 0.66 -3.55 17.13
CA ILE A 104 1.22 -2.33 17.74
C ILE A 104 2.12 -2.69 18.92
N GLU A 105 1.64 -3.55 19.84
CA GLU A 105 2.42 -3.99 21.00
C GLU A 105 3.73 -4.68 20.60
N GLU A 106 3.71 -5.47 19.53
CA GLU A 106 4.92 -6.11 19.01
C GLU A 106 5.81 -5.12 18.26
N CYS A 107 5.26 -4.17 17.52
CA CYS A 107 6.02 -3.11 16.85
C CYS A 107 6.78 -2.24 17.85
N GLU A 108 6.12 -1.82 18.93
CA GLU A 108 6.76 -1.07 20.03
C GLU A 108 7.90 -1.85 20.66
N ARG A 109 7.72 -3.16 20.89
CA ARG A 109 8.77 -4.03 21.48
C ARG A 109 10.03 -4.11 20.62
N TRP A 110 9.88 -4.01 19.31
CA TRP A 110 10.96 -4.24 18.33
C TRP A 110 11.42 -2.96 17.62
N ASP A 111 10.91 -1.79 18.02
CA ASP A 111 11.14 -0.50 17.35
C ASP A 111 10.85 -0.57 15.82
N MET A 112 9.79 -1.32 15.45
CA MET A 112 9.43 -1.57 14.05
C MET A 112 8.31 -0.61 13.60
N PRO A 113 8.51 0.23 12.58
CA PRO A 113 7.45 1.09 12.07
C PRO A 113 6.23 0.30 11.56
N LEU A 114 5.04 0.76 11.93
CA LEU A 114 3.76 0.17 11.53
C LEU A 114 3.03 1.03 10.51
N MET A 115 2.82 0.47 9.32
CA MET A 115 1.90 0.99 8.34
C MET A 115 0.51 0.36 8.48
N VAL A 116 -0.51 1.19 8.67
CA VAL A 116 -1.91 0.74 8.65
C VAL A 116 -2.57 1.17 7.34
N GLU A 117 -3.24 0.24 6.67
CA GLU A 117 -3.94 0.46 5.39
C GLU A 117 -5.47 0.38 5.58
N PRO A 118 -6.15 1.48 5.94
CA PRO A 118 -7.60 1.56 5.93
C PRO A 118 -8.18 1.29 4.54
N VAL A 119 -9.18 0.40 4.46
CA VAL A 119 -9.89 0.08 3.21
C VAL A 119 -11.38 -0.17 3.45
N LEU A 120 -12.21 0.12 2.45
CA LEU A 120 -13.67 0.01 2.55
C LEU A 120 -14.22 -1.20 1.77
N TRP A 121 -13.82 -2.40 2.16
CA TRP A 121 -14.13 -3.63 1.40
C TRP A 121 -15.47 -4.30 1.73
N GLY A 122 -16.11 -3.93 2.84
CA GLY A 122 -17.41 -4.51 3.20
C GLY A 122 -18.61 -3.83 2.54
N ASP A 123 -19.82 -4.06 3.06
CA ASP A 123 -21.08 -3.64 2.41
C ASP A 123 -21.32 -2.12 2.45
N ASN A 124 -21.73 -1.50 1.32
CA ASN A 124 -22.05 -0.05 1.28
C ASN A 124 -23.51 0.24 1.64
N SER A 125 -23.96 -0.13 2.83
CA SER A 125 -25.34 0.15 3.25
C SER A 125 -25.65 1.65 3.40
N SER A 126 -24.62 2.49 3.51
CA SER A 126 -24.77 3.94 3.73
C SER A 126 -25.04 4.76 2.46
N GLY A 127 -24.74 4.21 1.28
CA GLY A 127 -24.81 4.92 -0.01
C GLY A 127 -23.78 6.05 -0.19
N LYS A 128 -22.94 6.33 0.80
CA LYS A 128 -21.88 7.34 0.72
C LYS A 128 -20.72 6.85 -0.13
N SER A 129 -19.99 7.78 -0.73
CA SER A 129 -18.77 7.46 -1.47
C SER A 129 -17.68 6.98 -0.52
N ASP A 130 -16.76 6.15 -1.02
CA ASP A 130 -15.60 5.72 -0.24
C ASP A 130 -14.75 6.91 0.25
N SER A 131 -14.68 7.96 -0.57
CA SER A 131 -13.98 9.19 -0.23
C SER A 131 -14.58 9.93 0.96
N ASP A 132 -15.87 9.76 1.22
CA ASP A 132 -16.58 10.34 2.38
C ASP A 132 -16.44 9.51 3.64
N LEU A 133 -16.04 8.25 3.52
CA LEU A 133 -16.03 7.31 4.63
C LEU A 133 -14.63 7.00 5.15
N ILE A 134 -13.59 7.11 4.31
CA ILE A 134 -12.24 6.65 4.65
C ILE A 134 -11.52 7.48 5.72
N GLU A 135 -11.92 8.74 5.92
CA GLU A 135 -11.26 9.66 6.86
C GLU A 135 -11.39 9.18 8.31
N SER A 136 -12.54 8.62 8.69
CA SER A 136 -12.75 8.12 10.06
C SER A 136 -11.90 6.87 10.37
N PRO A 137 -11.88 5.82 9.53
CA PRO A 137 -10.92 4.73 9.62
C PRO A 137 -9.46 5.17 9.71
N ALA A 138 -9.06 6.13 8.88
CA ALA A 138 -7.69 6.64 8.86
C ALA A 138 -7.34 7.39 10.14
N ARG A 139 -8.26 8.20 10.67
CA ARG A 139 -8.10 8.83 11.99
C ARG A 139 -7.96 7.79 13.10
N ILE A 140 -8.80 6.76 13.08
CA ILE A 140 -8.77 5.70 14.10
C ILE A 140 -7.43 4.96 14.05
N ALA A 141 -6.91 4.67 12.86
CA ALA A 141 -5.58 4.05 12.73
C ALA A 141 -4.47 4.90 13.38
N VAL A 142 -4.49 6.22 13.20
CA VAL A 142 -3.53 7.14 13.85
C VAL A 142 -3.69 7.16 15.37
N GLU A 143 -4.93 7.17 15.87
CA GLU A 143 -5.20 7.10 17.31
C GLU A 143 -4.84 5.75 17.92
N MET A 144 -4.76 4.70 17.10
CA MET A 144 -4.20 3.41 17.44
C MET A 144 -2.69 3.34 17.14
N GLU A 145 -1.96 4.46 17.10
CA GLU A 145 -0.50 4.46 16.97
C GLU A 145 0.06 3.95 15.63
N ALA A 146 -0.70 4.08 14.54
CA ALA A 146 -0.12 3.90 13.20
C ALA A 146 0.94 4.96 12.91
N ASP A 147 2.17 4.54 12.63
CA ASP A 147 3.28 5.41 12.21
C ASP A 147 3.08 5.93 10.78
N ILE A 148 2.49 5.12 9.91
CA ILE A 148 2.28 5.42 8.49
C ILE A 148 0.86 5.05 8.11
N LEU A 149 0.19 5.94 7.38
CA LEU A 149 -1.09 5.64 6.75
C LEU A 149 -0.90 5.27 5.29
N LYS A 150 -1.58 4.21 4.86
CA LYS A 150 -1.74 3.89 3.44
C LYS A 150 -3.20 3.99 3.03
N ILE A 151 -3.54 4.98 2.23
CA ILE A 151 -4.94 5.27 1.85
C ILE A 151 -5.06 5.54 0.36
N GLN A 152 -6.25 5.30 -0.20
CA GLN A 152 -6.55 5.60 -1.60
C GLN A 152 -6.48 7.10 -1.88
N PHE A 153 -6.35 7.48 -3.15
CA PHE A 153 -6.50 8.88 -3.57
C PHE A 153 -7.95 9.36 -3.38
N LEU A 154 -8.10 10.58 -2.86
CA LEU A 154 -9.39 11.17 -2.44
C LEU A 154 -9.71 12.49 -3.15
N GLY A 155 -8.89 12.86 -4.15
CA GLY A 155 -8.79 14.22 -4.66
C GLY A 155 -7.73 15.03 -3.89
N GLU A 156 -7.05 15.94 -4.60
CA GLU A 156 -5.93 16.74 -4.09
C GLU A 156 -6.29 17.48 -2.79
N ASP A 157 -7.37 18.27 -2.80
CA ASP A 157 -7.79 19.07 -1.64
C ASP A 157 -8.12 18.23 -0.40
N ARG A 158 -8.77 17.07 -0.59
CA ARG A 158 -9.17 16.21 0.52
C ARG A 158 -7.97 15.47 1.09
N LEU A 159 -7.11 14.94 0.23
CA LEU A 159 -5.89 14.25 0.64
C LEU A 159 -4.95 15.22 1.38
N SER A 160 -4.76 16.43 0.86
CA SER A 160 -3.95 17.48 1.50
C SER A 160 -4.47 17.82 2.91
N ARG A 161 -5.79 17.97 3.08
CA ARG A 161 -6.37 18.20 4.42
C ARG A 161 -6.14 17.06 5.39
N ILE A 162 -6.18 15.81 4.93
CA ILE A 162 -5.93 14.63 5.78
C ILE A 162 -4.47 14.61 6.22
N ILE A 163 -3.53 14.77 5.29
CA ILE A 163 -2.08 14.75 5.56
C ILE A 163 -1.72 15.80 6.62
N HIS A 164 -2.16 17.04 6.44
CA HIS A 164 -1.87 18.13 7.37
C HIS A 164 -2.59 18.00 8.73
N ARG A 165 -3.66 17.22 8.83
CA ARG A 165 -4.39 17.03 10.10
C ARG A 165 -3.88 15.84 10.92
N PHE A 166 -3.40 14.80 10.26
CA PHE A 166 -3.09 13.53 10.92
C PHE A 166 -1.62 13.42 11.36
N HIS A 167 -0.74 14.28 10.84
CA HIS A 167 0.65 14.43 11.29
C HIS A 167 1.52 13.16 11.20
N VAL A 168 1.07 12.15 10.45
CA VAL A 168 1.84 10.96 10.08
C VAL A 168 2.05 10.93 8.57
N PRO A 169 3.15 10.34 8.06
CA PRO A 169 3.34 10.13 6.64
C PRO A 169 2.16 9.38 6.00
N VAL A 170 1.71 9.86 4.84
CA VAL A 170 0.68 9.19 4.05
C VAL A 170 1.29 8.67 2.76
N PHE A 171 1.10 7.37 2.53
CA PHE A 171 1.45 6.68 1.29
C PHE A 171 0.18 6.44 0.49
N MET A 172 0.17 6.84 -0.78
CA MET A 172 -0.99 6.68 -1.64
C MET A 172 -1.06 5.24 -2.19
N LEU A 173 -2.23 4.63 -2.03
CA LEU A 173 -2.58 3.31 -2.57
C LEU A 173 -2.94 3.41 -4.05
N GLY A 174 -2.24 2.64 -4.88
CA GLY A 174 -2.45 2.63 -6.34
C GLY A 174 -3.77 2.05 -6.85
N GLY A 175 -4.64 1.51 -6.00
CA GLY A 175 -6.01 1.08 -6.37
C GLY A 175 -6.13 -0.17 -7.28
N PRO A 176 -7.32 -0.41 -7.88
CA PRO A 176 -7.53 -1.43 -8.89
C PRO A 176 -6.80 -1.10 -10.19
N LYS A 177 -6.54 -2.12 -11.01
CA LYS A 177 -5.95 -1.91 -12.34
C LYS A 177 -6.89 -1.02 -13.16
N SER A 178 -6.34 0.05 -13.72
CA SER A 178 -7.00 0.93 -14.69
C SER A 178 -6.27 0.82 -16.02
N ASP A 179 -6.98 0.83 -17.14
CA ASP A 179 -6.34 0.87 -18.46
C ASP A 179 -5.94 2.30 -18.86
N ASP A 180 -6.50 3.32 -18.19
CA ASP A 180 -6.16 4.72 -18.39
C ASP A 180 -4.89 5.11 -17.62
N LEU A 181 -3.76 5.04 -18.31
CA LEU A 181 -2.46 5.42 -17.75
C LEU A 181 -2.36 6.92 -17.48
N LYS A 182 -2.99 7.77 -18.30
CA LYS A 182 -2.97 9.24 -18.11
C LYS A 182 -3.63 9.61 -16.79
N GLN A 183 -4.76 8.98 -16.49
CA GLN A 183 -5.44 9.18 -15.22
C GLN A 183 -4.59 8.71 -14.03
N ILE A 184 -3.83 7.61 -14.16
CA ILE A 184 -2.91 7.15 -13.11
C ILE A 184 -1.80 8.18 -12.89
N LEU A 185 -1.14 8.64 -13.95
CA LEU A 185 -0.06 9.63 -13.85
C LEU A 185 -0.56 10.96 -13.24
N LYS A 186 -1.74 11.41 -13.67
CA LYS A 186 -2.41 12.58 -13.09
C LYS A 186 -2.69 12.39 -11.60
N THR A 187 -3.23 11.23 -11.22
CA THR A 187 -3.51 10.90 -9.81
C THR A 187 -2.24 10.92 -8.96
N VAL A 188 -1.12 10.44 -9.49
CA VAL A 188 0.18 10.47 -8.81
C VAL A 188 0.65 11.91 -8.61
N GLN A 189 0.60 12.74 -9.66
CA GLN A 189 0.97 14.14 -9.55
C GLN A 189 0.13 14.89 -8.50
N GLU A 190 -1.19 14.71 -8.53
CA GLU A 190 -2.11 15.31 -7.55
C GLU A 190 -1.86 14.79 -6.13
N SER A 191 -1.48 13.52 -5.99
CA SER A 191 -1.08 12.95 -4.70
C SER A 191 0.19 13.59 -4.15
N MET A 192 1.22 13.78 -4.99
CA MET A 192 2.46 14.43 -4.58
C MET A 192 2.24 15.90 -4.21
N LYS A 193 1.41 16.62 -4.97
CA LYS A 193 0.99 17.99 -4.63
C LYS A 193 0.26 18.10 -3.29
N SER A 194 -0.40 17.01 -2.88
CA SER A 194 -1.07 16.92 -1.58
C SER A 194 -0.11 16.69 -0.40
N ASP A 195 1.20 16.60 -0.64
CA ASP A 195 2.25 16.20 0.31
C ASP A 195 2.23 14.72 0.71
N ALA A 196 1.65 13.84 -0.12
CA ALA A 196 1.80 12.40 0.07
C ALA A 196 3.29 12.05 -0.05
N LYS A 197 3.82 11.26 0.89
CA LYS A 197 5.26 10.98 0.96
C LYS A 197 5.71 9.94 -0.04
N ARG A 198 4.87 8.95 -0.34
CA ARG A 198 5.16 7.88 -1.31
C ARG A 198 3.88 7.44 -2.03
N VAL A 199 4.07 6.69 -3.11
CA VAL A 199 2.99 5.96 -3.79
C VAL A 199 3.35 4.48 -3.87
N ILE A 200 2.42 3.61 -3.47
CA ILE A 200 2.58 2.16 -3.54
C ILE A 200 1.66 1.60 -4.61
N PHE A 201 2.27 1.17 -5.72
CA PHE A 201 1.59 0.48 -6.81
C PHE A 201 1.79 -1.02 -6.77
N GLY A 202 0.71 -1.75 -7.01
CA GLY A 202 0.74 -3.18 -7.34
C GLY A 202 0.31 -3.39 -8.78
N ARG A 203 -0.99 -3.65 -8.98
CA ARG A 203 -1.55 -4.07 -10.28
C ARG A 203 -1.35 -3.06 -11.41
N ASN A 204 -1.39 -1.76 -11.12
CA ASN A 204 -1.21 -0.69 -12.11
C ASN A 204 0.21 -0.58 -12.67
N VAL A 205 1.19 -1.30 -12.10
CA VAL A 205 2.57 -1.36 -12.61
C VAL A 205 2.94 -2.81 -12.94
N CYS A 206 2.83 -3.72 -11.97
CA CYS A 206 3.31 -5.10 -12.07
C CYS A 206 2.58 -5.96 -13.12
N GLN A 207 1.41 -5.53 -13.60
CA GLN A 207 0.59 -6.26 -14.59
C GLN A 207 0.51 -5.52 -15.95
N ARG A 208 1.44 -4.61 -16.22
CA ARG A 208 1.58 -3.92 -17.50
C ARG A 208 2.74 -4.52 -18.30
N GLU A 209 2.56 -4.57 -19.62
CA GLU A 209 3.61 -4.98 -20.55
C GLU A 209 4.74 -3.95 -20.59
N ASN A 210 4.37 -2.65 -20.67
CA ASN A 210 5.25 -1.49 -20.63
C ASN A 210 5.62 -1.04 -19.20
N MET A 211 5.95 -2.00 -18.33
CA MET A 211 6.24 -1.75 -16.91
C MET A 211 7.41 -0.78 -16.69
N GLU A 212 8.46 -0.85 -17.52
CA GLU A 212 9.67 -0.05 -17.35
C GLU A 212 9.42 1.42 -17.71
N GLU A 213 8.68 1.65 -18.79
CA GLU A 213 8.24 2.97 -19.23
C GLU A 213 7.33 3.62 -18.19
N VAL A 214 6.38 2.85 -17.65
CA VAL A 214 5.48 3.32 -16.60
C VAL A 214 6.25 3.67 -15.33
N LEU A 215 7.19 2.83 -14.89
CA LEU A 215 8.03 3.13 -13.72
C LEU A 215 8.89 4.37 -13.95
N THR A 216 9.45 4.52 -15.14
CA THR A 216 10.23 5.71 -15.50
C THR A 216 9.37 6.97 -15.44
N ALA A 217 8.18 6.94 -16.04
CA ALA A 217 7.21 8.03 -15.98
C ALA A 217 6.83 8.39 -14.53
N LEU A 218 6.53 7.39 -13.70
CA LEU A 218 6.17 7.59 -12.29
C LEU A 218 7.32 8.25 -11.51
N LYS A 219 8.55 7.78 -11.67
CA LYS A 219 9.73 8.35 -11.01
C LYS A 219 9.95 9.81 -11.40
N SER A 220 9.78 10.14 -12.68
CA SER A 220 9.89 11.51 -13.17
C SER A 220 8.88 12.46 -12.51
N ILE A 221 7.68 11.98 -12.17
CA ILE A 221 6.70 12.78 -11.40
C ILE A 221 7.13 12.89 -9.94
N ILE A 222 7.47 11.75 -9.33
CA ILE A 222 7.67 11.65 -7.87
C ILE A 222 8.96 12.33 -7.42
N HIS A 223 10.07 12.16 -8.14
CA HIS A 223 11.39 12.65 -7.74
C HIS A 223 11.82 13.91 -8.49
N ASP A 224 11.49 14.02 -9.78
CA ASP A 224 11.93 15.14 -10.62
C ASP A 224 10.88 16.26 -10.71
N GLY A 225 9.66 16.03 -10.20
CA GLY A 225 8.57 17.00 -10.21
C GLY A 225 8.04 17.36 -11.60
N LEU A 226 8.28 16.50 -12.61
CA LEU A 226 7.80 16.73 -13.97
C LEU A 226 6.27 16.65 -14.04
N LYS A 227 5.68 17.44 -14.94
CA LYS A 227 4.24 17.43 -15.12
C LYS A 227 3.79 16.20 -15.92
N TYR A 228 2.65 15.62 -15.57
CA TYR A 228 2.15 14.43 -16.26
C TYR A 228 1.88 14.68 -17.75
N GLU A 229 1.47 15.90 -18.13
CA GLU A 229 1.27 16.26 -19.54
C GLU A 229 2.57 16.21 -20.35
N GLU A 230 3.68 16.65 -19.76
CA GLU A 230 5.01 16.61 -20.37
C GLU A 230 5.48 15.16 -20.55
N ILE A 231 5.19 14.32 -19.57
CA ILE A 231 5.52 12.88 -19.59
C ILE A 231 4.70 12.15 -20.65
N VAL A 232 3.40 12.39 -20.70
CA VAL A 232 2.51 11.80 -21.72
C VAL A 232 3.01 12.11 -23.13
N GLN A 233 3.45 13.35 -23.38
CA GLN A 233 4.05 13.72 -24.67
C GLN A 233 5.42 13.08 -24.90
N ARG A 234 6.27 13.03 -23.87
CA ARG A 234 7.66 12.56 -23.96
C ARG A 234 7.79 11.05 -24.17
N TYR A 235 6.88 10.28 -23.60
CA TYR A 235 6.93 8.81 -23.60
C TYR A 235 5.85 8.18 -24.48
N ASP A 236 5.08 8.97 -25.23
CA ASP A 236 3.98 8.53 -26.09
C ASP A 236 2.98 7.60 -25.35
N LEU A 237 2.59 8.04 -24.14
CA LEU A 237 1.72 7.31 -23.21
C LEU A 237 0.25 7.74 -23.27
#